data_AF-A0A2E5RK50-F1
#
_entry.id   AF-A0A2E5RK50-F1
#
_cell.length_a   1.000
_cell.length_b   1.000
_cell.length_c   1.000
_cell.angle_alpha   90.00
_cell.angle_beta   90.00
_cell.angle_gamma   90.00
#
_symmetry.space_group_name_H-M   'P 1'
#
loop_
_entity.id
_entity.type
_entity.pdbx_description
1 polymer ?
#
loop_
_entity_poly.entity_id
_entity_poly.type
_entity_poly.pdbx_seq_one_letter_code
_entity_poly.pdbx_strand_id
1 'polypeptide(L)'
;MKSLKTAVVVLFTLISFVSMAGVNCNDKIKNKDIFTSEQVEMKMRHCESLKESRKAFRATLTAEQKAIKKDKSLTRKDKRERLKATFSEEQRVLKNEIRSIKKQNRAEFRATLTAEQKSILKERRKSRKMK
;
A
#
# COMPACT_ATOMS: atom_id res chain seq x y z
N MET A 1 42.85 39.96 -17.29
CA MET A 1 41.81 39.24 -18.06
C MET A 1 41.16 38.19 -17.17
N LYS A 2 39.87 38.41 -16.88
CA LYS A 2 38.77 37.44 -16.69
C LYS A 2 39.06 36.16 -15.90
N SER A 3 38.69 36.25 -14.62
CA SER A 3 37.80 35.35 -13.86
C SER A 3 38.10 33.85 -13.83
N LEU A 4 38.54 33.44 -12.64
CA LEU A 4 38.26 32.17 -11.97
C LEU A 4 36.87 31.61 -12.34
N LYS A 5 36.83 30.42 -12.92
CA LYS A 5 35.60 29.64 -13.10
C LYS A 5 35.82 28.21 -12.62
N THR A 6 35.77 28.04 -11.30
CA THR A 6 35.33 26.79 -10.70
C THR A 6 33.86 26.60 -11.02
N ALA A 7 33.54 25.75 -11.98
CA ALA A 7 32.20 25.26 -12.20
C ALA A 7 32.27 23.76 -12.49
N VAL A 8 32.63 23.00 -11.45
CA VAL A 8 32.32 21.58 -11.36
C VAL A 8 30.81 21.47 -11.21
N VAL A 9 30.09 21.52 -12.33
CA VAL A 9 28.67 21.15 -12.37
C VAL A 9 28.64 19.63 -12.49
N VAL A 10 28.84 18.96 -11.36
CA VAL A 10 28.41 17.57 -11.22
C VAL A 10 26.89 17.60 -11.28
N LEU A 11 26.36 17.44 -12.49
CA LEU A 11 24.95 17.18 -12.71
C LEU A 11 24.67 15.76 -12.21
N PHE A 12 24.56 15.61 -10.89
CA PHE A 12 23.87 14.48 -10.27
C PHE A 12 22.40 14.65 -10.64
N THR A 13 22.04 14.26 -11.87
CA THR A 13 20.70 13.77 -12.13
C THR A 13 20.54 12.56 -11.24
N LEU A 14 19.99 12.80 -10.04
CA LEU A 14 19.39 11.81 -9.17
C LEU A 14 18.30 11.12 -9.99
N ILE A 15 18.71 10.14 -10.79
CA ILE A 15 17.89 9.00 -11.17
C ILE A 15 17.59 8.35 -9.82
N SER A 16 16.54 8.85 -9.18
CA SER A 16 15.90 8.17 -8.09
C SER A 16 15.44 6.85 -8.70
N PHE A 17 16.27 5.83 -8.51
CA PHE A 17 15.93 4.44 -8.71
C PHE A 17 14.58 4.24 -8.02
N VAL A 18 13.51 4.34 -8.79
CA VAL A 18 12.23 3.81 -8.39
C VAL A 18 12.50 2.32 -8.39
N SER A 19 12.87 1.77 -7.23
CA SER A 19 12.83 0.34 -7.00
C SER A 19 11.38 -0.06 -7.21
N MET A 20 11.04 -0.36 -8.47
CA MET A 20 9.80 -0.98 -8.86
C MET A 20 9.94 -2.45 -8.45
N ALA A 21 10.06 -2.70 -7.14
CA ALA A 21 9.86 -4.02 -6.59
C ALA A 21 8.40 -4.36 -6.89
N GLY A 22 8.20 -5.03 -8.03
CA GLY A 22 6.93 -5.58 -8.44
C GLY A 22 6.41 -6.41 -7.29
N VAL A 23 5.38 -5.91 -6.61
CA VAL A 23 4.72 -6.67 -5.57
C VAL A 23 4.05 -7.85 -6.26
N ASN A 24 4.58 -9.05 -6.07
CA ASN A 24 3.88 -10.26 -6.44
C ASN A 24 2.63 -10.38 -5.55
N CYS A 25 1.45 -10.34 -6.18
CA CYS A 25 0.18 -10.41 -5.47
C CYS A 25 -0.03 -11.77 -4.80
N ASN A 26 0.54 -12.83 -5.36
CA ASN A 26 0.47 -14.17 -4.81
C ASN A 26 1.11 -14.21 -3.41
N ASP A 27 2.29 -13.63 -3.23
CA ASP A 27 3.04 -13.67 -1.96
C ASP A 27 2.33 -12.96 -0.80
N LYS A 28 1.36 -12.10 -1.12
CA LYS A 28 0.59 -11.33 -0.13
C LYS A 28 -0.67 -12.03 0.36
N ILE A 29 -1.05 -13.13 -0.27
CA ILE A 29 -2.24 -13.88 0.14
C ILE A 29 -1.90 -14.67 1.41
N LYS A 30 -2.44 -14.20 2.54
CA LYS A 30 -2.37 -14.93 3.82
C LYS A 30 -3.38 -16.05 3.86
N ASN A 31 -3.08 -17.12 4.60
CA ASN A 31 -3.94 -18.28 4.83
C ASN A 31 -4.31 -19.03 3.54
N LYS A 32 -3.40 -19.12 2.56
CA LYS A 32 -3.65 -19.84 1.29
C LYS A 32 -4.02 -21.30 1.50
N ASP A 33 -3.45 -21.90 2.53
CA ASP A 33 -3.57 -23.31 2.91
C ASP A 33 -5.01 -23.76 3.22
N ILE A 34 -5.94 -22.83 3.45
CA ILE A 34 -7.35 -23.14 3.71
C ILE A 34 -8.30 -22.65 2.61
N PHE A 35 -7.77 -22.09 1.52
CA PHE A 35 -8.57 -21.55 0.43
C PHE A 35 -8.53 -22.46 -0.79
N THR A 36 -9.63 -22.49 -1.54
CA THR A 36 -9.67 -23.15 -2.85
C THR A 36 -8.82 -22.38 -3.87
N SER A 37 -8.47 -23.03 -4.98
CA SER A 37 -7.78 -22.37 -6.12
C SER A 37 -8.54 -21.13 -6.59
N GLU A 38 -9.85 -21.23 -6.80
CA GLU A 38 -10.71 -20.11 -7.22
C GLU A 38 -10.70 -18.95 -6.22
N GLN A 39 -10.72 -19.26 -4.91
CA GLN A 39 -10.64 -18.25 -3.86
C GLN A 39 -9.26 -17.56 -3.83
N VAL A 40 -8.17 -18.29 -4.13
CA VAL A 40 -6.83 -17.73 -4.26
C VAL A 40 -6.73 -16.82 -5.50
N GLU A 41 -7.24 -17.27 -6.65
CA GLU A 41 -7.31 -16.48 -7.88
C GLU A 41 -8.15 -15.20 -7.71
N MET A 42 -9.29 -15.30 -7.02
CA MET A 42 -10.10 -14.14 -6.66
C MET A 42 -9.28 -13.12 -5.86
N LYS A 43 -8.49 -13.57 -4.88
CA LYS A 43 -7.62 -12.67 -4.10
C LYS A 43 -6.49 -12.08 -4.93
N MET A 44 -5.97 -12.80 -5.93
CA MET A 44 -5.03 -12.24 -6.90
C MET A 44 -5.69 -11.12 -7.70
N ARG A 45 -6.86 -11.36 -8.30
CA ARG A 45 -7.64 -10.34 -9.03
C ARG A 45 -7.94 -9.11 -8.17
N HIS A 46 -8.35 -9.32 -6.92
CA HIS A 46 -8.56 -8.23 -5.95
C HIS A 46 -7.29 -7.43 -5.64
N CYS A 47 -6.12 -8.07 -5.67
CA CYS A 47 -4.85 -7.39 -5.49
C CYS A 47 -4.48 -6.55 -6.73
N GLU A 48 -4.67 -7.12 -7.92
CA GLU A 48 -4.47 -6.45 -9.22
C GLU A 48 -5.37 -5.22 -9.37
N SER A 49 -6.66 -5.32 -9.02
CA SER A 49 -7.63 -4.22 -9.09
C SER A 49 -7.23 -2.97 -8.30
N LEU A 50 -6.28 -3.08 -7.38
CA LEU A 50 -5.81 -1.98 -6.55
C LEU A 50 -4.44 -1.45 -6.97
N LYS A 51 -3.75 -2.06 -7.95
CA LYS A 51 -2.38 -1.67 -8.32
C LYS A 51 -2.35 -0.26 -8.87
N GLU A 52 -3.16 0.04 -9.88
CA GLU A 52 -3.15 1.34 -10.54
C GLU A 52 -3.63 2.47 -9.62
N SER A 53 -4.76 2.33 -8.91
CA SER A 53 -5.20 3.37 -7.96
C SER A 53 -4.15 3.60 -6.85
N ARG A 54 -3.43 2.57 -6.39
CA ARG A 54 -2.31 2.75 -5.44
C ARG A 54 -1.10 3.43 -6.06
N LYS A 55 -0.80 3.16 -7.33
CA LYS A 55 0.30 3.79 -8.08
C LYS A 55 -0.02 5.27 -8.27
N ALA A 56 -1.23 5.59 -8.74
CA ALA A 56 -1.73 6.96 -8.87
C ALA A 56 -1.65 7.70 -7.53
N PHE A 57 -2.22 7.15 -6.45
CA PHE A 57 -2.13 7.77 -5.12
C PHE A 57 -0.68 8.00 -4.66
N ARG A 58 0.24 7.04 -4.91
CA ARG A 58 1.66 7.22 -4.55
C ARG A 58 2.35 8.30 -5.36
N ALA A 59 1.99 8.46 -6.63
CA ALA A 59 2.54 9.49 -7.50
C ALA A 59 2.19 10.90 -7.01
N THR A 60 1.00 11.07 -6.42
CA THR A 60 0.57 12.36 -5.85
C THR A 60 1.30 12.77 -4.56
N LEU A 61 2.12 11.89 -3.94
CA LEU A 61 2.69 12.19 -2.63
C LEU A 61 3.78 13.28 -2.69
N THR A 62 3.60 14.34 -1.90
CA THR A 62 4.55 15.46 -1.78
C THR A 62 5.83 15.07 -1.02
N ALA A 63 6.84 15.93 -1.09
CA ALA A 63 8.09 15.74 -0.33
C ALA A 63 7.84 15.68 1.19
N GLU A 64 7.00 16.58 1.71
CA GLU A 64 6.57 16.60 3.11
C GLU A 64 5.89 15.29 3.52
N GLN A 65 4.94 14.81 2.73
CA GLN A 65 4.26 13.55 3.00
C GLN A 65 5.21 12.35 2.94
N LYS A 66 6.19 12.37 2.02
CA LYS A 66 7.25 11.35 1.96
C LYS A 66 8.15 11.41 3.21
N ALA A 67 8.45 12.60 3.73
CA ALA A 67 9.22 12.77 4.96
C ALA A 67 8.48 12.20 6.18
N ILE A 68 7.19 12.53 6.36
CA ILE A 68 6.35 11.98 7.45
C ILE A 68 6.35 10.44 7.43
N LYS A 69 6.32 9.82 6.24
CA LYS A 69 6.36 8.36 6.11
C LYS A 69 7.68 7.76 6.60
N LYS A 70 8.81 8.42 6.31
CA LYS A 70 10.17 7.96 6.62
C LYS A 70 10.60 8.25 8.05
N ASP A 71 9.98 9.24 8.71
CA ASP A 71 10.33 9.66 10.06
C ASP A 71 10.23 8.51 11.08
N LYS A 72 11.35 8.10 11.69
CA LYS A 72 11.37 6.97 12.62
C LYS A 72 10.93 7.35 14.04
N SER A 73 10.88 8.64 14.37
CA SER A 73 10.48 9.14 15.69
C SER A 73 8.96 9.05 15.90
N LEU A 74 8.18 9.09 14.82
CA LEU A 74 6.72 9.06 14.88
C LEU A 74 6.16 7.65 15.03
N THR A 75 5.17 7.50 15.91
CA THR A 75 4.40 6.26 15.98
C THR A 75 3.58 6.05 14.71
N ARG A 76 3.11 4.83 14.48
CA ARG A 76 2.21 4.52 13.34
C ARG A 76 0.91 5.33 13.38
N LYS A 77 0.44 5.69 14.58
CA LYS A 77 -0.76 6.51 14.76
C LYS A 77 -0.48 7.95 14.35
N ASP A 78 0.60 8.53 14.87
CA ASP A 78 0.97 9.92 14.59
C ASP A 78 1.26 10.14 13.11
N LYS A 79 2.01 9.22 12.47
CA LYS A 79 2.21 9.27 11.01
C LYS A 79 0.90 9.32 10.24
N ARG A 80 -0.08 8.52 10.67
CA ARG A 80 -1.38 8.45 9.99
C ARG A 80 -2.16 9.74 10.16
N GLU A 81 -2.14 10.34 11.34
CA GLU A 81 -2.84 11.59 11.63
C GLU A 81 -2.19 12.76 10.89
N ARG A 82 -0.86 12.89 10.98
CA ARG A 82 -0.10 13.91 10.25
C ARG A 82 -0.25 13.79 8.73
N LEU A 83 -0.17 12.57 8.17
CA LEU A 83 -0.41 12.37 6.73
C LEU A 83 -1.83 12.73 6.31
N LYS A 84 -2.83 12.45 7.14
CA LYS A 84 -4.21 12.79 6.81
C LYS A 84 -4.43 14.30 6.78
N ALA A 85 -3.80 15.02 7.69
CA ALA A 85 -3.90 16.48 7.76
C ALA A 85 -3.32 17.14 6.50
N THR A 86 -2.28 16.54 5.90
CA THR A 86 -1.60 17.08 4.71
C THR A 86 -2.20 16.63 3.39
N PHE A 87 -3.28 15.84 3.36
CA PHE A 87 -3.85 15.36 2.09
C PHE A 87 -4.66 16.43 1.38
N SER A 88 -4.35 16.61 0.09
CA SER A 88 -5.15 17.41 -0.85
C SER A 88 -6.51 16.74 -1.13
N GLU A 89 -7.40 17.47 -1.80
CA GLU A 89 -8.72 16.92 -2.15
C GLU A 89 -8.61 15.78 -3.15
N GLU A 90 -7.74 15.88 -4.17
CA GLU A 90 -7.50 14.81 -5.13
C GLU A 90 -6.99 13.53 -4.43
N GLN A 91 -6.10 13.70 -3.46
CA GLN A 91 -5.58 12.59 -2.65
C GLN A 91 -6.67 11.93 -1.80
N ARG A 92 -7.62 12.72 -1.28
CA ARG A 92 -8.76 12.20 -0.50
C ARG A 92 -9.72 11.41 -1.39
N VAL A 93 -10.01 11.89 -2.59
CA VAL A 93 -10.83 11.19 -3.59
C VAL A 93 -10.21 9.83 -3.93
N LEU A 94 -8.94 9.80 -4.35
CA LEU A 94 -8.23 8.55 -4.68
C LEU A 94 -8.21 7.57 -3.50
N LYS A 95 -8.03 8.07 -2.28
CA LYS A 95 -8.03 7.24 -1.07
C LYS A 95 -9.42 6.65 -0.78
N ASN A 96 -10.49 7.42 -1.04
CA ASN A 96 -11.86 6.96 -0.87
C ASN A 96 -12.23 5.90 -1.92
N GLU A 97 -11.80 6.07 -3.17
CA GLU A 97 -11.94 5.08 -4.23
C GLU A 97 -11.25 3.75 -3.85
N ILE A 98 -9.97 3.81 -3.45
CA ILE A 98 -9.22 2.64 -2.95
C ILE A 98 -9.93 1.98 -1.77
N ARG A 99 -10.57 2.76 -0.89
CA ARG A 99 -11.33 2.24 0.25
C ARG A 99 -12.59 1.53 -0.20
N SER A 100 -13.29 2.06 -1.20
CA SER A 100 -14.49 1.46 -1.79
C SER A 100 -14.18 0.11 -2.42
N ILE A 101 -13.19 0.06 -3.32
CA ILE A 101 -12.74 -1.19 -3.97
C ILE A 101 -12.37 -2.25 -2.92
N LYS A 102 -11.60 -1.87 -1.89
CA LYS A 102 -11.28 -2.79 -0.78
C LYS A 102 -12.50 -3.28 -0.02
N LYS A 103 -13.55 -2.46 0.12
CA LYS A 103 -14.79 -2.85 0.81
C LYS A 103 -15.53 -3.89 -0.02
N GLN A 104 -15.69 -3.63 -1.32
CA GLN A 104 -16.31 -4.54 -2.27
C GLN A 104 -15.55 -5.87 -2.35
N ASN A 105 -14.24 -5.85 -2.63
CA ASN A 105 -13.42 -7.05 -2.71
C ASN A 105 -13.51 -7.91 -1.43
N ARG A 106 -13.57 -7.27 -0.24
CA ARG A 106 -13.75 -8.01 1.02
C ARG A 106 -15.14 -8.61 1.17
N ALA A 107 -16.17 -7.96 0.66
CA ALA A 107 -17.54 -8.46 0.72
C ALA A 107 -17.67 -9.69 -0.20
N GLU A 108 -17.24 -9.57 -1.45
CA GLU A 108 -17.19 -10.66 -2.43
C GLU A 108 -16.42 -11.87 -1.88
N PHE A 109 -15.20 -11.66 -1.41
CA PHE A 109 -14.40 -12.75 -0.85
C PHE A 109 -15.03 -13.37 0.40
N ARG A 110 -15.74 -12.60 1.22
CA ARG A 110 -16.42 -13.16 2.41
C ARG A 110 -17.63 -14.00 2.06
N ALA A 111 -18.30 -13.69 0.95
CA ALA A 111 -19.44 -14.45 0.46
C ALA A 111 -19.03 -15.86 0.02
N THR A 112 -17.80 -16.04 -0.45
CA THR A 112 -17.30 -17.35 -0.89
C THR A 112 -16.80 -18.25 0.24
N LEU A 113 -16.69 -17.74 1.48
CA LEU A 113 -16.14 -18.51 2.60
C LEU A 113 -17.14 -19.47 3.21
N THR A 114 -16.73 -20.73 3.36
CA THR A 114 -17.49 -21.76 4.10
C THR A 114 -17.52 -21.48 5.61
N ALA A 115 -18.43 -22.13 6.33
CA ALA A 115 -18.50 -22.01 7.80
C ALA A 115 -17.20 -22.48 8.47
N GLU A 116 -16.62 -23.59 7.99
CA GLU A 116 -15.34 -24.12 8.47
C GLU A 116 -14.19 -23.13 8.25
N GLN A 117 -14.05 -22.62 7.03
CA GLN A 117 -13.04 -21.59 6.71
C GLN A 117 -13.19 -20.36 7.61
N LYS A 118 -14.44 -19.91 7.86
CA LYS A 118 -14.72 -18.79 8.78
C LYS A 118 -14.28 -19.10 10.21
N SER A 119 -14.50 -20.32 10.69
CA SER A 119 -14.08 -20.76 12.03
C SER A 119 -12.55 -20.72 12.17
N ILE A 120 -11.83 -21.36 11.24
CA ILE A 120 -10.35 -21.39 11.23
C ILE A 120 -9.78 -19.97 11.17
N LEU A 121 -10.35 -19.10 10.33
CA LEU A 121 -9.95 -17.69 10.25
C LEU A 121 -10.15 -16.93 11.57
N LYS A 122 -11.23 -17.23 12.30
CA LYS A 122 -11.52 -16.62 13.60
C LYS A 122 -10.50 -17.07 14.64
N GLU A 123 -10.17 -18.35 14.70
CA GLU A 123 -9.16 -18.91 15.61
C GLU A 123 -7.77 -18.34 15.32
N ARG A 124 -7.33 -18.36 14.06
CA ARG A 124 -6.05 -17.75 13.63
C ARG A 124 -5.97 -16.26 13.98
N ARG A 125 -7.10 -15.56 14.04
CA ARG A 125 -7.14 -14.16 14.46
C ARG A 125 -7.01 -14.01 15.98
N LYS A 126 -7.63 -14.89 16.76
CA LYS A 126 -7.49 -14.90 18.23
C LYS A 126 -6.05 -15.20 18.64
N SER A 127 -5.43 -16.24 18.07
CA SER A 127 -4.04 -16.61 18.40
C SER A 127 -3.03 -15.52 18.09
N ARG A 128 -3.23 -14.73 17.02
CA ARG A 128 -2.38 -13.58 16.69
C ARG A 128 -2.58 -12.36 17.58
N LYS A 129 -3.70 -12.24 18.29
CA LYS A 129 -3.97 -11.13 19.22
C LYS A 129 -3.43 -11.39 20.62
N MET A 130 -3.23 -12.66 20.97
CA MET A 130 -2.69 -13.11 22.26
C MET A 130 -1.15 -13.16 22.28
N LYS A 131 -0.52 -12.92 21.12
CA LYS A 131 0.92 -12.70 20.97
C LYS A 131 1.17 -11.20 20.83
#